data_AF-A0A0U3HGW7-F1
#
_entry.id   AF-A0A0U3HGW7-F1
#
_cell.length_a   1.000
_cell.length_b   1.000
_cell.length_c   1.000
_cell.angle_alpha   90.00
_cell.angle_beta   90.00
_cell.angle_gamma   90.00
#
_symmetry.space_group_name_H-M   'P 1'
#
loop_
_entity.id
_entity.type
_entity.pdbx_description
1 polymer ?
#
loop_
_entity_poly.entity_id
_entity_poly.type
_entity_poly.pdbx_seq_one_letter_code
_entity_poly.pdbx_strand_id
1 'polypeptide(L)'
;MRFEVLSKEDMIRLSKELSKEGIMNKTREELGWELHHLIVIKDKFSELIRKSEGIEVLEDTLEGIRATFDALMDEWNVGEEKEFKDLFDEVNIPKLTLLTALIENGYVEGEERLRLVKKPKLDELEIELRFNIDELEDVLEEIEDKLDATLTTELSFMRKYFVEVLEIEEELIKRALEIAEEYATEESLVEAMFVGIGKSVLANTILKIAEKKDTKMELVETLLEHEPLTVEGRKEKINIYFDEEAIEDILKELQKMGYLKVKGNRIWL
;
A
#
# COMPACT_ATOMS: atom_id res chain seq x y z
N MET A 1 -4.89 15.41 -9.27
CA MET A 1 -4.36 14.05 -9.50
C MET A 1 -3.09 13.90 -8.68
N ARG A 2 -2.82 12.74 -8.08
CA ARG A 2 -1.66 12.55 -7.18
C ARG A 2 -1.05 11.17 -7.39
N PHE A 3 0.28 11.12 -7.46
CA PHE A 3 1.06 9.89 -7.58
C PHE A 3 1.82 9.64 -6.29
N GLU A 4 1.64 8.48 -5.67
CA GLU A 4 2.50 7.93 -4.62
C GLU A 4 3.70 7.23 -5.28
N VAL A 5 4.90 7.50 -4.78
CA VAL A 5 6.15 6.91 -5.28
C VAL A 5 6.93 6.28 -4.13
N LEU A 6 7.75 5.28 -4.45
CA LEU A 6 8.43 4.46 -3.44
C LEU A 6 9.57 5.19 -2.72
N SER A 7 10.15 6.21 -3.34
CA SER A 7 11.32 6.91 -2.79
C SER A 7 11.29 8.41 -3.03
N LYS A 8 12.10 9.11 -2.23
CA LYS A 8 12.35 10.54 -2.42
C LYS A 8 13.04 10.82 -3.75
N GLU A 9 13.96 9.95 -4.19
CA GLU A 9 14.60 10.10 -5.50
C GLU A 9 13.58 10.02 -6.64
N ASP A 10 12.65 9.07 -6.59
CA ASP A 10 11.60 8.91 -7.60
C ASP A 10 10.67 10.12 -7.64
N MET A 11 10.30 10.67 -6.48
CA MET A 11 9.49 11.89 -6.39
C MET A 11 10.17 13.07 -7.10
N ILE A 12 11.48 13.25 -6.87
CA ILE A 12 12.25 14.32 -7.49
C ILE A 12 12.38 14.10 -9.00
N ARG A 13 12.63 12.86 -9.44
CA ARG A 13 12.75 12.50 -10.86
C ARG A 13 11.44 12.73 -11.60
N LEU A 14 10.34 12.17 -11.10
CA LEU A 14 9.01 12.33 -11.67
C LEU A 14 8.61 13.80 -11.78
N SER A 15 8.76 14.58 -10.69
CA SER A 15 8.46 16.02 -10.71
C SER A 15 9.27 16.79 -11.77
N LYS A 16 10.55 16.42 -11.95
CA LYS A 16 11.41 17.02 -12.97
C LYS A 16 10.97 16.65 -14.38
N GLU A 17 10.56 15.42 -14.64
CA GLU A 17 10.11 14.98 -15.96
C GLU A 17 8.77 15.60 -16.35
N LEU A 18 7.82 15.64 -15.43
CA LEU A 18 6.55 16.36 -15.62
C LEU A 18 6.81 17.84 -15.96
N SER A 19 7.70 18.50 -15.21
CA SER A 19 8.03 19.92 -15.45
C SER A 19 8.69 20.17 -16.82
N LYS A 20 9.50 19.22 -17.32
CA LYS A 20 10.11 19.34 -18.67
C LYS A 20 9.06 19.29 -19.78
N GLU A 21 7.99 18.54 -19.56
CA GLU A 21 6.86 18.41 -20.48
C GLU A 21 5.83 19.53 -20.30
N GLY A 22 6.13 20.53 -19.44
CA GLY A 22 5.25 21.67 -19.19
C GLY A 22 4.10 21.40 -18.23
N ILE A 23 4.09 20.23 -17.56
CA ILE A 23 3.01 19.80 -16.66
C ILE A 23 3.26 20.38 -15.27
N MET A 24 2.35 21.23 -14.80
CA MET A 24 2.40 21.81 -13.46
C MET A 24 2.19 20.73 -12.40
N ASN A 25 3.15 20.65 -11.48
CA ASN A 25 3.14 19.67 -10.41
C ASN A 25 3.74 20.22 -9.12
N LYS A 26 3.51 19.51 -8.02
CA LYS A 26 4.08 19.83 -6.71
C LYS A 26 4.45 18.56 -5.96
N THR A 27 5.65 18.53 -5.38
CA THR A 27 6.08 17.44 -4.51
C THR A 27 5.53 17.60 -3.10
N ARG A 28 5.15 16.50 -2.46
CA ARG A 28 4.63 16.48 -1.10
C ARG A 28 5.15 15.27 -0.33
N GLU A 29 5.61 15.50 0.89
CA GLU A 29 6.03 14.45 1.81
C GLU A 29 5.05 14.41 2.98
N GLU A 30 4.51 13.24 3.28
CA GLU A 30 3.51 13.05 4.34
C GLU A 30 3.93 11.92 5.28
N LEU A 31 3.44 11.96 6.52
CA LEU A 31 3.56 10.84 7.44
C LEU A 31 2.51 9.81 7.04
N GLY A 32 2.95 8.63 6.62
CA GLY A 32 2.11 7.46 6.44
C GLY A 32 2.31 6.47 7.59
N TRP A 33 1.43 5.47 7.64
CA TRP A 33 1.55 4.35 8.55
C TRP A 33 1.05 3.08 7.90
N GLU A 34 1.60 1.96 8.33
CA GLU A 34 1.13 0.61 8.05
C GLU A 34 0.72 -0.04 9.37
N LEU A 35 -0.39 -0.76 9.34
CA LEU A 35 -0.99 -1.40 10.49
C LEU A 35 -1.16 -2.88 10.17
N HIS A 36 -0.53 -3.74 10.96
CA HIS A 36 -0.68 -5.19 10.83
C HIS A 36 -1.24 -5.75 12.13
N HIS A 37 -2.31 -6.53 12.01
CA HIS A 37 -2.89 -7.27 13.12
C HIS A 37 -2.47 -8.73 12.97
N LEU A 38 -1.67 -9.19 13.92
CA LEU A 38 -1.07 -10.51 13.89
C LEU A 38 -1.57 -11.34 15.06
N ILE A 39 -1.88 -12.60 14.80
CA ILE A 39 -2.04 -13.61 15.83
C ILE A 39 -0.68 -14.27 16.04
N VAL A 40 -0.15 -14.14 17.25
CA VAL A 40 1.16 -14.67 17.63
C VAL A 40 0.95 -15.84 18.57
N ILE A 41 1.52 -16.99 18.21
CA ILE A 41 1.42 -18.23 18.99
C ILE A 41 2.85 -18.69 19.28
N LYS A 42 3.20 -18.81 20.56
CA LYS A 42 4.54 -19.24 20.98
C LYS A 42 4.46 -20.44 21.90
N ASP A 43 5.06 -21.55 21.48
CA ASP A 43 5.18 -22.77 22.28
C ASP A 43 6.30 -23.67 21.73
N LYS A 44 6.58 -24.79 22.39
CA LYS A 44 7.43 -25.84 21.84
C LYS A 44 6.79 -26.45 20.60
N PHE A 45 7.60 -26.77 19.60
CA PHE A 45 7.13 -27.38 18.35
C PHE A 45 6.24 -28.61 18.58
N SER A 46 6.62 -29.47 19.55
CA SER A 46 5.82 -30.64 19.91
C SER A 46 4.44 -30.32 20.48
N GLU A 47 4.31 -29.25 21.26
CA GLU A 47 3.02 -28.79 21.80
C GLU A 47 2.20 -28.09 20.71
N LEU A 48 2.84 -27.32 19.81
CA LEU A 48 2.18 -26.70 18.66
C LEU A 48 1.52 -27.76 17.76
N ILE A 49 2.24 -28.82 17.42
CA ILE A 49 1.70 -29.95 16.64
C ILE A 49 0.48 -30.60 17.32
N ARG A 50 0.51 -30.76 18.65
CA ARG A 50 -0.61 -31.36 19.38
C ARG A 50 -1.83 -30.43 19.40
N LYS A 51 -1.61 -29.13 19.56
CA LYS A 51 -2.68 -28.13 19.69
C LYS A 51 -3.24 -27.67 18.34
N SER A 52 -2.49 -27.84 17.25
CA SER A 52 -2.91 -27.49 15.89
C SER A 52 -3.87 -28.50 15.26
N GLU A 53 -4.14 -29.64 15.89
CA GLU A 53 -4.98 -30.70 15.32
C GLU A 53 -6.36 -30.15 14.90
N GLY A 54 -6.64 -30.24 13.60
CA GLY A 54 -7.86 -29.75 12.98
C GLY A 54 -7.81 -28.29 12.52
N ILE A 55 -6.66 -27.62 12.61
CA ILE A 55 -6.46 -26.24 12.14
C ILE A 55 -5.46 -26.26 10.97
N GLU A 56 -5.96 -26.43 9.75
CA GLU A 56 -5.16 -26.68 8.52
C GLU A 56 -4.02 -25.66 8.34
N VAL A 57 -4.29 -24.37 8.52
CA VAL A 57 -3.28 -23.29 8.35
C VAL A 57 -2.07 -23.49 9.28
N LEU A 58 -2.30 -23.94 10.52
CA LEU A 58 -1.22 -24.21 11.46
C LEU A 58 -0.50 -25.52 11.12
N GLU A 59 -1.24 -26.56 10.74
CA GLU A 59 -0.68 -27.86 10.34
C GLU A 59 0.26 -27.70 9.15
N ASP A 60 -0.18 -27.00 8.09
CA ASP A 60 0.60 -26.71 6.89
C ASP A 60 1.88 -25.92 7.22
N THR A 61 1.74 -24.91 8.08
CA THR A 61 2.89 -24.08 8.51
C THR A 61 3.91 -24.90 9.29
N LEU A 62 3.45 -25.74 10.22
CA LEU A 62 4.31 -26.60 11.03
C LEU A 62 4.98 -27.70 10.18
N GLU A 63 4.28 -28.26 9.19
CA GLU A 63 4.87 -29.20 8.23
C GLU A 63 5.95 -28.53 7.38
N GLY A 64 5.70 -27.30 6.91
CA GLY A 64 6.70 -26.48 6.21
C GLY A 64 7.95 -26.22 7.05
N ILE A 65 7.78 -25.92 8.35
CA ILE A 65 8.89 -25.75 9.29
C ILE A 65 9.66 -27.07 9.48
N ARG A 66 8.96 -28.21 9.61
CA ARG A 66 9.60 -29.53 9.74
C ARG A 66 10.45 -29.87 8.52
N ALA A 67 9.89 -29.72 7.32
CA ALA A 67 10.63 -29.99 6.08
C ALA A 67 11.86 -29.07 5.95
N THR A 68 11.70 -27.80 6.33
CA THR A 68 12.80 -26.83 6.32
C THR A 68 13.88 -27.18 7.35
N PHE A 69 13.49 -27.66 8.53
CA PHE A 69 14.41 -28.11 9.56
C PHE A 69 15.26 -29.28 9.09
N ASP A 70 14.63 -30.31 8.52
CA ASP A 70 15.32 -31.50 8.04
C ASP A 70 16.34 -31.13 6.96
N ALA A 71 15.93 -30.36 5.96
CA ALA A 71 16.82 -29.88 4.90
C ALA A 71 17.99 -29.04 5.45
N LEU A 72 17.70 -28.11 6.37
CA LEU A 72 18.73 -27.23 6.94
C LEU A 72 19.73 -28.01 7.80
N MET A 73 19.27 -28.96 8.61
CA MET A 73 20.12 -29.75 9.51
C MET A 73 20.92 -30.82 8.78
N ASP A 74 20.50 -31.27 7.61
CA ASP A 74 21.27 -32.18 6.75
C ASP A 74 22.47 -31.46 6.12
N GLU A 75 22.31 -30.19 5.77
CA GLU A 75 23.33 -29.39 5.10
C GLU A 75 24.21 -28.57 6.04
N TRP A 76 23.91 -28.52 7.35
CA TRP A 76 24.60 -27.65 8.30
C TRP A 76 25.20 -28.43 9.47
N ASN A 77 26.53 -28.44 9.55
CA ASN A 77 27.28 -29.14 10.59
C ASN A 77 27.58 -28.26 11.79
N VAL A 78 27.77 -28.88 12.95
CA VAL A 78 28.15 -28.16 14.17
C VAL A 78 29.54 -27.53 13.99
N GLY A 79 29.64 -26.25 14.33
CA GLY A 79 30.83 -25.42 14.17
C GLY A 79 30.98 -24.80 12.78
N GLU A 80 30.14 -25.15 11.81
CA GLU A 80 30.12 -24.55 10.48
C GLU A 80 29.46 -23.17 10.51
N GLU A 81 30.09 -22.22 9.82
CA GLU A 81 29.59 -20.85 9.64
C GLU A 81 28.97 -20.70 8.25
N LYS A 82 27.76 -20.14 8.18
CA LYS A 82 27.07 -19.79 6.93
C LYS A 82 26.74 -18.30 6.92
N GLU A 83 26.87 -17.64 5.77
CA GLU A 83 26.43 -16.25 5.64
C GLU A 83 24.90 -16.20 5.52
N PHE A 84 24.29 -15.11 5.99
CA PHE A 84 22.83 -14.96 5.93
C PHE A 84 22.28 -15.08 4.49
N LYS A 85 23.05 -14.62 3.50
CA LYS A 85 22.69 -14.73 2.08
C LYS A 85 22.70 -16.16 1.55
N ASP A 86 23.61 -17.00 2.02
CA ASP A 86 23.67 -18.42 1.62
C ASP A 86 22.54 -19.24 2.26
N LEU A 87 21.93 -18.69 3.32
CA LEU A 87 20.76 -19.26 3.99
C LEU A 87 19.45 -18.77 3.38
N PHE A 88 19.43 -17.75 2.52
CA PHE A 88 18.21 -17.22 1.92
C PHE A 88 18.40 -16.91 0.43
N ASP A 89 17.94 -17.84 -0.42
CA ASP A 89 17.84 -17.59 -1.86
C ASP A 89 16.60 -16.75 -2.21
N GLU A 90 15.51 -16.92 -1.44
CA GLU A 90 14.23 -16.20 -1.56
C GLU A 90 13.58 -16.02 -0.17
N VAL A 91 12.56 -15.16 -0.07
CA VAL A 91 11.78 -14.99 1.18
C VAL A 91 11.03 -16.29 1.46
N ASN A 92 11.49 -17.03 2.47
CA ASN A 92 10.89 -18.28 2.92
C ASN A 92 10.51 -18.13 4.40
N ILE A 93 9.21 -17.95 4.66
CA ILE A 93 8.66 -17.71 5.99
C ILE A 93 9.02 -18.85 6.97
N PRO A 94 8.78 -20.14 6.65
CA PRO A 94 9.23 -21.25 7.50
C PRO A 94 10.72 -21.20 7.87
N LYS A 95 11.59 -20.84 6.92
CA LYS A 95 13.04 -20.75 7.15
C LYS A 95 13.42 -19.57 8.03
N LEU A 96 12.78 -18.41 7.87
CA LEU A 96 12.91 -17.26 8.77
C LEU A 96 12.49 -17.62 10.19
N THR A 97 11.29 -18.18 10.35
CA THR A 97 10.75 -18.62 11.65
C THR A 97 11.69 -19.60 12.33
N LEU A 98 12.19 -20.60 11.59
CA LEU A 98 13.12 -21.58 12.14
C LEU A 98 14.45 -20.96 12.56
N LEU A 99 15.07 -20.12 11.71
CA LEU A 99 16.36 -19.49 12.04
C LEU A 99 16.26 -18.58 13.26
N THR A 100 15.18 -17.81 13.39
CA THR A 100 14.89 -17.03 14.60
C THR A 100 14.80 -17.93 15.82
N ALA A 101 14.04 -19.03 15.75
CA ALA A 101 13.94 -19.99 16.84
C ALA A 101 15.31 -20.60 17.21
N LEU A 102 16.16 -20.95 16.23
CA LEU A 102 17.50 -21.49 16.48
C LEU A 102 18.42 -20.48 17.19
N ILE A 103 18.34 -19.20 16.84
CA ILE A 103 19.11 -18.12 17.46
C ILE A 103 18.60 -17.88 18.89
N GLU A 104 17.30 -17.70 19.08
CA GLU A 104 16.69 -17.42 20.40
C GLU A 104 16.91 -18.57 21.39
N ASN A 105 16.88 -19.82 20.92
CA ASN A 105 17.13 -21.00 21.75
C ASN A 105 18.65 -21.32 21.91
N GLY A 106 19.54 -20.47 21.38
CA GLY A 106 21.00 -20.59 21.54
C GLY A 106 21.62 -21.80 20.83
N TYR A 107 21.01 -22.27 19.74
CA TYR A 107 21.59 -23.28 18.85
C TYR A 107 22.45 -22.66 17.75
N VAL A 108 22.19 -21.40 17.41
CA VAL A 108 22.94 -20.61 16.43
C VAL A 108 23.43 -19.31 17.07
N GLU A 109 24.66 -18.91 16.77
CA GLU A 109 25.29 -17.67 17.23
C GLU A 109 25.86 -16.86 16.06
N GLY A 110 25.86 -15.53 16.18
CA GLY A 110 26.47 -14.59 15.21
C GLY A 110 25.47 -13.62 14.60
N GLU A 111 25.98 -12.54 13.98
CA GLU A 111 25.17 -11.50 13.34
C GLU A 111 25.23 -11.61 11.80
N GLU A 112 26.41 -11.43 11.21
CA GLU A 112 26.59 -11.55 9.74
C GLU A 112 26.84 -12.99 9.27
N ARG A 113 27.48 -13.78 10.13
CA ARG A 113 27.80 -15.18 9.93
C ARG A 113 27.21 -15.99 11.06
N LEU A 114 26.27 -16.85 10.71
CA LEU A 114 25.59 -17.70 11.66
C LEU A 114 26.39 -18.98 11.83
N ARG A 115 26.67 -19.36 13.08
CA ARG A 115 27.39 -20.57 13.44
C ARG A 115 26.49 -21.51 14.23
N LEU A 116 26.37 -22.76 13.76
CA LEU A 116 25.63 -23.79 14.49
C LEU A 116 26.46 -24.32 15.68
N VAL A 117 26.03 -24.03 16.90
CA VAL A 117 26.76 -24.40 18.14
C VAL A 117 26.48 -25.85 18.56
N LYS A 118 25.25 -26.32 18.33
CA LYS A 118 24.79 -27.68 18.64
C LYS A 118 23.62 -28.04 17.73
N LYS A 119 23.44 -29.32 17.41
CA LYS A 119 22.23 -29.76 16.70
C LYS A 119 21.03 -29.78 17.67
N PRO A 120 19.97 -29.00 17.41
CA PRO A 120 18.72 -29.07 18.15
C PRO A 120 17.95 -30.35 17.84
N LYS A 121 16.97 -30.64 18.71
CA LYS A 121 15.81 -31.44 18.33
C LYS A 121 14.65 -30.49 18.08
N LEU A 122 14.00 -30.63 16.93
CA LEU A 122 12.91 -29.76 16.53
C LEU A 122 11.78 -29.72 17.59
N ASP A 123 11.39 -30.89 18.10
CA ASP A 123 10.33 -31.03 19.11
C ASP A 123 10.54 -30.22 20.40
N GLU A 124 11.80 -29.91 20.73
CA GLU A 124 12.21 -29.16 21.93
C GLU A 124 12.38 -27.65 21.66
N LEU A 125 12.38 -27.21 20.40
CA LEU A 125 12.51 -25.80 20.03
C LEU A 125 11.23 -25.03 20.34
N GLU A 126 11.37 -23.91 21.04
CA GLU A 126 10.31 -22.92 21.16
C GLU A 126 10.22 -22.12 19.85
N ILE A 127 9.04 -22.12 19.24
CA ILE A 127 8.76 -21.48 17.95
C ILE A 127 7.67 -20.44 18.14
N GLU A 128 7.87 -19.27 17.54
CA GLU A 128 6.87 -18.21 17.42
C GLU A 128 6.27 -18.26 16.01
N LEU A 129 4.99 -18.62 15.91
CA LEU A 129 4.21 -18.53 14.68
C LEU A 129 3.50 -17.18 14.64
N ARG A 130 3.46 -16.56 13.46
CA ARG A 130 2.82 -15.27 13.21
C ARG A 130 1.94 -15.37 11.98
N PHE A 131 0.67 -15.03 12.14
CA PHE A 131 -0.32 -15.05 11.05
C PHE A 131 -1.03 -13.71 11.00
N ASN A 132 -1.40 -13.25 9.79
CA ASN A 132 -2.32 -12.12 9.69
C ASN A 132 -3.70 -12.57 10.21
N ILE A 133 -4.39 -11.71 10.95
CA ILE A 133 -5.73 -12.02 11.47
C ILE A 133 -6.70 -12.40 10.33
N ASP A 134 -6.55 -11.77 9.17
CA ASP A 134 -7.38 -12.03 7.98
C ASP A 134 -7.18 -13.46 7.43
N GLU A 135 -6.03 -14.09 7.68
CA GLU A 135 -5.75 -15.48 7.28
C GLU A 135 -6.42 -16.50 8.20
N LEU A 136 -6.88 -16.07 9.37
CA LEU A 136 -7.39 -16.92 10.43
C LEU A 136 -8.87 -16.68 10.72
N GLU A 137 -9.59 -15.89 9.92
CA GLU A 137 -10.99 -15.51 10.18
C GLU A 137 -11.88 -16.72 10.51
N ASP A 138 -11.73 -17.84 9.79
CA ASP A 138 -12.55 -19.04 9.95
C ASP A 138 -12.18 -19.91 11.17
N VAL A 139 -10.98 -19.71 11.75
CA VAL A 139 -10.42 -20.58 12.80
C VAL A 139 -10.00 -19.80 14.05
N LEU A 140 -10.27 -18.49 14.10
CA LEU A 140 -9.81 -17.61 15.16
C LEU A 140 -10.30 -18.03 16.55
N GLU A 141 -11.59 -18.39 16.67
CA GLU A 141 -12.17 -18.88 17.93
C GLU A 141 -11.47 -20.17 18.42
N GLU A 142 -11.21 -21.11 17.51
CA GLU A 142 -10.51 -22.34 17.85
C GLU A 142 -9.06 -22.08 18.29
N ILE A 143 -8.41 -21.10 17.67
CA ILE A 143 -7.05 -20.71 18.02
C ILE A 143 -7.03 -20.07 19.41
N GLU A 144 -7.94 -19.15 19.73
CA GLU A 144 -8.03 -18.54 21.06
C GLU A 144 -8.32 -19.56 22.17
N ASP A 145 -9.14 -20.59 21.88
CA ASP A 145 -9.50 -21.61 22.87
C ASP A 145 -8.39 -22.65 23.09
N LYS A 146 -7.69 -23.07 22.03
CA LYS A 146 -6.72 -24.17 22.06
C LYS A 146 -5.28 -23.70 22.30
N LEU A 147 -4.96 -22.48 21.89
CA LEU A 147 -3.61 -21.94 21.84
C LEU A 147 -3.56 -20.66 22.69
N ASP A 148 -2.46 -20.44 23.39
CA ASP A 148 -2.24 -19.21 24.19
C ASP A 148 -1.87 -18.06 23.24
N ALA A 149 -2.77 -17.78 22.30
CA ALA A 149 -2.56 -16.87 21.19
C ALA A 149 -2.68 -15.43 21.67
N THR A 150 -1.77 -14.58 21.20
CA THR A 150 -1.77 -13.15 21.53
C THR A 150 -2.03 -12.34 20.27
N LEU A 151 -3.06 -11.48 20.31
CA LEU A 151 -3.24 -10.45 19.29
C LEU A 151 -2.16 -9.38 19.45
N THR A 152 -1.24 -9.33 18.49
CA THR A 152 -0.18 -8.34 18.40
C THR A 152 -0.50 -7.37 17.28
N THR A 153 -0.52 -6.07 17.58
CA THR A 153 -0.66 -5.03 16.56
C THR A 153 0.69 -4.38 16.33
N GLU A 154 1.20 -4.49 15.11
CA GLU A 154 2.41 -3.82 14.66
C GLU A 154 2.02 -2.53 13.93
N LEU A 155 2.52 -1.40 14.40
CA LEU A 155 2.31 -0.08 13.81
C LEU A 155 3.64 0.50 13.36
N SER A 156 3.78 0.67 12.05
CA SER A 156 4.97 1.23 11.43
C SER A 156 4.67 2.62 10.92
N PHE A 157 5.48 3.61 11.31
CA PHE A 157 5.42 4.97 10.76
C PHE A 157 6.48 5.12 9.67
N MET A 158 6.06 5.63 8.52
CA MET A 158 6.95 5.82 7.38
C MET A 158 6.70 7.15 6.68
N ARG A 159 7.69 7.61 5.92
CA ARG A 159 7.51 8.77 5.04
C ARG A 159 6.90 8.28 3.74
N LYS A 160 5.75 8.84 3.35
CA LYS A 160 5.19 8.65 2.01
C LYS A 160 5.51 9.84 1.14
N TYR A 161 5.83 9.57 -0.12
CA TYR A 161 6.31 10.57 -1.09
C TYR A 161 5.32 10.68 -2.24
N PHE A 162 5.02 11.92 -2.63
CA PHE A 162 3.99 12.14 -3.64
C PHE A 162 4.32 13.27 -4.60
N VAL A 163 3.81 13.14 -5.81
CA VAL A 163 3.78 14.20 -6.83
C VAL A 163 2.33 14.49 -7.20
N GLU A 164 1.88 15.70 -6.89
CA GLU A 164 0.54 16.17 -7.19
C GLU A 164 0.55 16.94 -8.51
N VAL A 165 -0.23 16.48 -9.49
CA VAL A 165 -0.41 17.14 -10.79
C VAL A 165 -1.62 18.06 -10.73
N LEU A 166 -1.39 19.30 -11.15
CA LEU A 166 -2.33 20.41 -11.06
C LEU A 166 -3.05 20.67 -12.38
N GLU A 167 -2.94 19.80 -13.37
CA GLU A 167 -3.56 19.99 -14.68
C GLU A 167 -5.04 19.59 -14.73
N ILE A 168 -5.78 20.25 -15.61
CA ILE A 168 -7.18 19.95 -15.95
C ILE A 168 -7.35 19.53 -17.41
N GLU A 169 -6.35 19.79 -18.27
CA GLU A 169 -6.40 19.44 -19.69
C GLU A 169 -6.19 17.94 -19.88
N GLU A 170 -7.08 17.31 -20.65
CA GLU A 170 -7.08 15.85 -20.83
C GLU A 170 -5.76 15.33 -21.42
N GLU A 171 -5.17 16.06 -22.38
CA GLU A 171 -3.91 15.69 -23.01
C GLU A 171 -2.74 15.70 -22.02
N LEU A 172 -2.64 16.75 -21.19
CA LEU A 172 -1.61 16.87 -20.16
C LEU A 172 -1.80 15.84 -19.04
N ILE A 173 -3.04 15.52 -18.68
CA ILE A 173 -3.35 14.47 -17.70
C ILE A 173 -2.91 13.10 -18.23
N LYS A 174 -3.24 12.76 -19.48
CA LYS A 174 -2.79 11.50 -20.10
C LYS A 174 -1.27 11.43 -20.16
N ARG A 175 -0.63 12.52 -20.56
CA ARG A 175 0.83 12.59 -20.62
C ARG A 175 1.47 12.42 -19.24
N ALA A 176 0.87 13.01 -18.21
CA ALA A 176 1.34 12.85 -16.84
C ALA A 176 1.21 11.40 -16.34
N LEU A 177 0.14 10.69 -16.71
CA LEU A 177 -0.02 9.26 -16.38
C LEU A 177 1.08 8.43 -17.04
N GLU A 178 1.33 8.62 -18.34
CA GLU A 178 2.39 7.91 -19.08
C GLU A 178 3.77 8.08 -18.44
N ILE A 179 4.10 9.31 -18.01
CA ILE A 179 5.39 9.59 -17.35
C ILE A 179 5.44 8.94 -15.96
N ALA A 180 4.32 8.93 -15.24
CA ALA A 180 4.25 8.40 -13.88
C ALA A 180 4.33 6.87 -13.81
N GLU A 181 4.01 6.14 -14.88
CA GLU A 181 4.06 4.67 -14.93
C GLU A 181 5.42 4.08 -14.51
N GLU A 182 6.52 4.79 -14.77
CA GLU A 182 7.86 4.31 -14.40
C GLU A 182 8.23 4.53 -12.91
N TYR A 183 7.43 5.31 -12.16
CA TYR A 183 7.80 5.79 -10.82
C TYR A 183 6.76 5.51 -9.75
N ALA A 184 5.48 5.53 -10.11
CA ALA A 184 4.37 5.48 -9.18
C ALA A 184 3.93 4.05 -8.89
N THR A 185 3.30 3.84 -7.72
CA THR A 185 2.67 2.56 -7.41
C THR A 185 1.47 2.30 -8.33
N GLU A 186 1.21 1.04 -8.65
CA GLU A 186 0.09 0.66 -9.53
C GLU A 186 -1.25 1.14 -8.99
N GLU A 187 -1.49 0.95 -7.69
CA GLU A 187 -2.68 1.43 -6.99
C GLU A 187 -2.85 2.95 -7.15
N SER A 188 -1.77 3.71 -6.95
CA SER A 188 -1.82 5.16 -7.07
C SER A 188 -2.01 5.63 -8.51
N LEU A 189 -1.47 4.93 -9.51
CA LEU A 189 -1.69 5.24 -10.93
C LEU A 189 -3.17 5.08 -11.32
N VAL A 190 -3.80 3.99 -10.88
CA VAL A 190 -5.21 3.72 -11.15
C VAL A 190 -6.09 4.80 -10.50
N GLU A 191 -5.85 5.12 -9.23
CA GLU A 191 -6.58 6.19 -8.54
C GLU A 191 -6.38 7.54 -9.24
N ALA A 192 -5.13 7.89 -9.56
CA ALA A 192 -4.75 9.11 -10.24
C ALA A 192 -5.46 9.27 -11.59
N MET A 193 -5.60 8.20 -12.37
CA MET A 193 -6.29 8.19 -13.65
C MET A 193 -7.76 8.63 -13.49
N PHE A 194 -8.50 8.01 -12.58
CA PHE A 194 -9.92 8.35 -12.38
C PHE A 194 -10.10 9.75 -11.80
N VAL A 195 -9.25 10.15 -10.85
CA VAL A 195 -9.25 11.52 -10.30
C VAL A 195 -8.95 12.55 -11.39
N GLY A 196 -7.98 12.28 -12.27
CA GLY A 196 -7.64 13.13 -13.40
C GLY A 196 -8.83 13.32 -14.36
N ILE A 197 -9.46 12.22 -14.77
CA ILE A 197 -10.66 12.24 -15.63
C ILE A 197 -11.79 13.03 -14.97
N GLY A 198 -12.11 12.71 -13.71
CA GLY A 198 -13.20 13.36 -12.98
C GLY A 198 -13.00 14.87 -12.87
N LYS A 199 -11.78 15.29 -12.50
CA LYS A 199 -11.41 16.70 -12.38
C LYS A 199 -11.48 17.43 -13.72
N SER A 200 -10.98 16.82 -14.80
CA SER A 200 -11.04 17.39 -16.15
C SER A 200 -12.48 17.60 -16.62
N VAL A 201 -13.34 16.61 -16.43
CA VAL A 201 -14.76 16.67 -16.84
C VAL A 201 -15.51 17.75 -16.06
N LEU A 202 -15.33 17.80 -14.75
CA LEU A 202 -15.97 18.82 -13.90
C LEU A 202 -15.47 20.23 -14.27
N ALA A 203 -14.16 20.41 -14.42
CA ALA A 203 -13.56 21.68 -14.84
C ALA A 203 -14.09 22.17 -16.20
N ASN A 204 -14.12 21.29 -17.21
CA ASN A 204 -14.64 21.63 -18.53
C ASN A 204 -16.14 21.97 -18.50
N THR A 205 -16.91 21.27 -17.66
CA THR A 205 -18.34 21.55 -17.49
C THR A 205 -18.55 22.92 -16.82
N ILE A 206 -17.77 23.25 -15.80
CA ILE A 206 -17.77 24.57 -15.15
C ILE A 206 -17.51 25.67 -16.18
N LEU A 207 -16.45 25.54 -16.97
CA LEU A 207 -16.08 26.55 -17.98
C LEU A 207 -17.19 26.74 -19.01
N LYS A 208 -17.79 25.64 -19.49
CA LYS A 208 -18.90 25.67 -20.45
C LYS A 208 -20.16 26.34 -19.89
N ILE A 209 -20.46 26.17 -18.60
CA ILE A 209 -21.59 26.85 -17.95
C ILE A 209 -21.26 28.33 -17.74
N ALA A 210 -20.02 28.66 -17.34
CA ALA A 210 -19.55 30.03 -17.12
C ALA A 210 -19.59 30.90 -18.39
N GLU A 211 -19.51 30.32 -19.59
CA GLU A 211 -19.74 31.05 -20.85
C GLU A 211 -21.14 31.67 -20.93
N LYS A 212 -22.12 31.07 -20.26
CA LYS A 212 -23.54 31.47 -20.31
C LYS A 212 -24.04 32.11 -19.01
N LYS A 213 -23.36 31.82 -17.89
CA LYS A 213 -23.75 32.23 -16.54
C LYS A 213 -22.62 33.06 -15.94
N ASP A 214 -22.87 34.34 -15.71
CA ASP A 214 -21.88 35.27 -15.17
C ASP A 214 -21.94 35.39 -13.63
N THR A 215 -22.80 34.61 -12.97
CA THR A 215 -22.89 34.54 -11.50
C THR A 215 -22.56 33.18 -10.93
N LYS A 216 -21.87 33.18 -9.77
CA LYS A 216 -21.43 31.95 -9.08
C LYS A 216 -22.62 31.12 -8.62
N MET A 217 -23.63 31.75 -8.00
CA MET A 217 -24.83 31.05 -7.54
C MET A 217 -25.55 30.30 -8.68
N GLU A 218 -25.78 30.95 -9.82
CA GLU A 218 -26.45 30.31 -10.95
C GLU A 218 -25.60 29.16 -11.55
N LEU A 219 -24.28 29.33 -11.58
CA LEU A 219 -23.37 28.27 -12.05
C LEU A 219 -23.42 27.05 -11.14
N VAL A 220 -23.35 27.25 -9.82
CA VAL A 220 -23.41 26.16 -8.82
C VAL A 220 -24.76 25.45 -8.89
N GLU A 221 -25.86 26.19 -8.89
CA GLU A 221 -27.21 25.63 -8.99
C GLU A 221 -27.37 24.79 -10.27
N THR A 222 -26.92 25.32 -11.41
CA THR A 222 -26.96 24.60 -12.69
C THR A 222 -26.11 23.31 -12.64
N LEU A 223 -24.93 23.34 -12.02
CA LEU A 223 -24.07 22.15 -11.89
C LEU A 223 -24.72 21.06 -11.05
N LEU A 224 -25.29 21.43 -9.90
CA LEU A 224 -25.95 20.50 -8.99
C LEU A 224 -27.20 19.86 -9.63
N GLU A 225 -27.94 20.60 -10.47
CA GLU A 225 -29.05 20.04 -11.26
C GLU A 225 -28.63 18.97 -12.27
N HIS A 226 -27.35 18.97 -12.67
CA HIS A 226 -26.78 18.02 -13.64
C HIS A 226 -25.94 16.91 -12.98
N GLU A 227 -25.95 16.82 -11.66
CA GLU A 227 -25.27 15.75 -10.93
C GLU A 227 -26.03 14.41 -11.09
N PRO A 228 -25.33 13.26 -11.30
CA PRO A 228 -23.89 13.15 -11.53
C PRO A 228 -23.50 13.48 -12.96
N LEU A 229 -22.31 14.06 -13.13
CA LEU A 229 -21.69 14.11 -14.45
C LEU A 229 -21.24 12.70 -14.83
N THR A 230 -21.69 12.25 -16.00
CA THR A 230 -21.43 10.89 -16.47
C THR A 230 -20.45 10.90 -17.63
N VAL A 231 -19.42 10.06 -17.55
CA VAL A 231 -18.52 9.73 -18.67
C VAL A 231 -18.78 8.28 -19.07
N GLU A 232 -19.24 8.07 -20.30
CA GLU A 232 -19.51 6.72 -20.83
C GLU A 232 -18.40 6.32 -21.82
N GLY A 233 -17.74 5.20 -21.52
CA GLY A 233 -16.80 4.52 -22.39
C GLY A 233 -17.46 3.36 -23.13
N ARG A 234 -16.65 2.48 -23.73
CA ARG A 234 -17.19 1.35 -24.51
C ARG A 234 -17.80 0.26 -23.63
N LYS A 235 -17.24 0.04 -22.44
CA LYS A 235 -17.74 -0.91 -21.43
C LYS A 235 -17.72 -0.33 -20.01
N GLU A 236 -17.10 0.82 -19.84
CA GLU A 236 -16.95 1.53 -18.59
C GLU A 236 -17.90 2.73 -18.49
N LYS A 237 -18.30 3.06 -17.27
CA LYS A 237 -19.10 4.25 -16.94
C LYS A 237 -18.55 4.84 -15.66
N ILE A 238 -18.24 6.13 -15.68
CA ILE A 238 -17.80 6.89 -14.51
C ILE A 238 -18.91 7.88 -14.17
N ASN A 239 -19.38 7.84 -12.93
CA ASN A 239 -20.30 8.84 -12.38
C ASN A 239 -19.50 9.74 -11.42
N ILE A 240 -19.52 11.03 -11.68
CA ILE A 240 -18.80 12.04 -10.91
C ILE A 240 -19.83 12.80 -10.08
N TYR A 241 -19.71 12.65 -8.76
CA TYR A 241 -20.53 13.33 -7.76
C TYR A 241 -19.71 14.45 -7.13
N PHE A 242 -20.38 15.54 -6.76
CA PHE A 242 -19.76 16.72 -6.18
C PHE A 242 -20.80 17.55 -5.42
N ASP A 243 -20.37 18.15 -4.33
CA ASP A 243 -21.16 19.12 -3.58
C ASP A 243 -20.74 20.56 -3.90
N GLU A 244 -21.42 21.52 -3.27
CA GLU A 244 -21.12 22.94 -3.43
C GLU A 244 -19.68 23.28 -3.02
N GLU A 245 -19.16 22.68 -1.93
CA GLU A 245 -17.81 22.96 -1.44
C GLU A 245 -16.74 22.47 -2.44
N ALA A 246 -16.92 21.29 -3.03
CA ALA A 246 -16.07 20.77 -4.08
C ALA A 246 -16.09 21.67 -5.33
N ILE A 247 -17.25 22.17 -5.74
CA ILE A 247 -17.34 23.13 -6.86
C ILE A 247 -16.56 24.41 -6.52
N GLU A 248 -16.70 24.94 -5.29
CA GLU A 248 -15.96 26.13 -4.88
C GLU A 248 -14.44 25.93 -4.94
N ASP A 249 -13.96 24.76 -4.52
CA ASP A 249 -12.53 24.46 -4.54
C ASP A 249 -12.00 24.31 -5.98
N ILE A 250 -12.75 23.68 -6.87
CA ILE A 250 -12.40 23.65 -8.30
C ILE A 250 -12.41 25.06 -8.90
N LEU A 251 -13.38 25.92 -8.57
CA LEU A 251 -13.38 27.31 -9.03
C LEU A 251 -12.13 28.08 -8.56
N LYS A 252 -11.69 27.87 -7.31
CA LYS A 252 -10.44 28.48 -6.80
C LYS A 252 -9.22 27.98 -7.57
N GLU A 253 -9.19 26.71 -7.94
CA GLU A 253 -8.12 26.13 -8.75
C GLU A 253 -8.11 26.68 -10.18
N LEU A 254 -9.26 26.69 -10.86
CA LEU A 254 -9.42 27.29 -12.19
C LEU A 254 -8.98 28.76 -12.20
N GLN A 255 -9.31 29.49 -11.14
CA GLN A 255 -8.85 30.88 -10.97
C GLN A 255 -7.34 30.98 -10.80
N LYS A 256 -6.71 30.10 -10.00
CA LYS A 256 -5.25 30.08 -9.82
C LYS A 256 -4.52 29.78 -11.12
N MET A 257 -5.10 28.93 -11.96
CA MET A 257 -4.58 28.57 -13.28
C MET A 257 -4.87 29.63 -14.35
N GLY A 258 -5.76 30.58 -14.06
CA GLY A 258 -6.09 31.68 -14.97
C GLY A 258 -7.17 31.37 -16.01
N TYR A 259 -7.89 30.25 -15.88
CA TYR A 259 -9.00 29.90 -16.77
C TYR A 259 -10.26 30.75 -16.56
N LEU A 260 -10.40 31.31 -15.36
CA LEU A 260 -11.51 32.19 -15.01
C LEU A 260 -11.11 33.14 -13.88
N LYS A 261 -11.99 34.08 -13.58
CA LYS A 261 -11.88 35.00 -12.46
C LYS A 261 -13.20 35.06 -11.72
N VAL A 262 -13.15 34.92 -10.40
CA VAL A 262 -14.29 35.04 -9.48
C VAL A 262 -14.05 36.23 -8.55
N LYS A 263 -15.01 37.15 -8.47
CA LYS A 263 -15.03 38.21 -7.44
C LYS A 263 -16.42 38.35 -6.85
N GLY A 264 -16.55 38.01 -5.57
CA GLY A 264 -17.86 37.93 -4.93
C GLY A 264 -18.72 36.91 -5.66
N ASN A 265 -19.89 37.34 -6.14
CA ASN A 265 -20.80 36.48 -6.89
C ASN A 265 -20.62 36.54 -8.42
N ARG A 266 -19.62 37.25 -8.96
CA ARG A 266 -19.43 37.38 -10.42
C ARG A 266 -18.29 36.52 -10.94
N ILE A 267 -18.49 35.94 -12.13
CA ILE A 267 -17.53 35.10 -12.86
C ILE A 267 -17.19 35.76 -14.21
N TRP A 268 -15.92 35.71 -14.60
CA TRP A 268 -15.43 36.09 -15.93
C TRP A 268 -14.49 35.00 -16.45
N LEU A 269 -14.59 34.67 -17.73
CA LEU A 269 -13.60 33.85 -18.46
C LEU A 269 -12.46 34.75 -18.96
#